data_AF-A0A497HZR7-F1
#
_entry.id   AF-A0A497HZR7-F1
#
_cell.length_a   1.000
_cell.length_b   1.000
_cell.length_c   1.000
_cell.angle_alpha   90.00
_cell.angle_beta   90.00
_cell.angle_gamma   90.00
#
_symmetry.space_group_name_H-M   'P 1'
#
loop_
_entity.id
_entity.type
_entity.pdbx_description
1 polymer ?
#
loop_
_entity_poly.entity_id
_entity_poly.type
_entity_poly.pdbx_seq_one_letter_code
_entity_poly.pdbx_strand_id
1 'polypeptide(L)'
;MNKIINFRNEHQVTLYECELKGQISDGHWENSHPYDHWKIMCNAEARVGEPLGPNFWPRRRYNFAAKDLIDVVGHRMLFQVKLKILYPSLSYQAIEDLDILVDCETGEPRVKWLIERAASDPYWRKRITMAKQNLGVTTDEELIDAVTRVVEFTGYTLTELKKDLKDMSRIVNEKFRNRRR
;
A
#
# COMPACT_ATOMS: atom_id res chain seq x y z
N MET A 1 5.53 -20.30 15.46
CA MET A 1 6.20 -18.99 15.55
C MET A 1 5.57 -18.07 14.53
N ASN A 2 5.14 -16.86 14.93
CA ASN A 2 4.55 -15.90 14.00
C ASN A 2 5.59 -15.48 12.96
N LYS A 3 5.16 -15.42 11.69
CA LYS A 3 6.00 -14.99 10.58
C LYS A 3 5.99 -13.47 10.56
N ILE A 4 7.16 -12.87 10.61
CA ILE A 4 7.32 -11.43 10.77
C ILE A 4 8.33 -10.94 9.73
N ILE A 5 8.07 -9.77 9.17
CA ILE A 5 9.03 -9.00 8.37
C ILE A 5 9.24 -7.66 9.05
N ASN A 6 10.45 -7.42 9.51
CA ASN A 6 10.83 -6.14 10.09
C ASN A 6 11.30 -5.19 8.97
N PHE A 7 10.72 -3.99 8.93
CA PHE A 7 11.08 -2.88 8.06
C PHE A 7 11.66 -1.71 8.86
N ARG A 8 12.26 -0.73 8.19
CA ARG A 8 12.92 0.41 8.87
C ARG A 8 11.96 1.43 9.44
N ASN A 9 10.83 1.66 8.77
CA ASN A 9 9.95 2.78 9.06
C ASN A 9 8.49 2.43 8.71
N GLU A 10 7.59 3.28 9.17
CA GLU A 10 6.14 3.09 9.01
C GLU A 10 5.68 3.18 7.55
N HIS A 11 6.38 3.95 6.70
CA HIS A 11 6.04 4.04 5.27
C HIS A 11 6.21 2.67 4.60
N GLN A 12 7.30 1.97 4.90
CA GLN A 12 7.56 0.63 4.39
C GLN A 12 6.53 -0.39 4.89
N VAL A 13 6.13 -0.30 6.17
CA VAL A 13 5.06 -1.17 6.70
C VAL A 13 3.74 -0.88 6.00
N THR A 14 3.39 0.39 5.81
CA THR A 14 2.18 0.82 5.11
C THR A 14 2.14 0.29 3.67
N LEU A 15 3.24 0.44 2.92
CA LEU A 15 3.35 -0.11 1.56
C LEU A 15 3.18 -1.62 1.54
N TYR A 16 3.75 -2.32 2.53
CA TYR A 16 3.67 -3.76 2.60
C TYR A 16 2.24 -4.25 2.87
N GLU A 17 1.61 -3.70 3.91
CA GLU A 17 0.28 -4.08 4.35
C GLU A 17 -0.78 -3.69 3.31
N CYS A 18 -0.77 -2.44 2.82
CA CYS A 18 -1.86 -1.90 2.01
C CYS A 18 -1.80 -2.20 0.50
N GLU A 19 -0.64 -2.57 -0.06
CA GLU A 19 -0.54 -2.84 -1.51
C GLU A 19 0.28 -4.09 -1.82
N LEU A 20 1.51 -4.20 -1.29
CA LEU A 20 2.43 -5.23 -1.77
C LEU A 20 1.95 -6.65 -1.46
N LYS A 21 1.19 -6.88 -0.38
CA LYS A 21 0.57 -8.18 -0.11
C LYS A 21 -0.36 -8.62 -1.25
N GLY A 22 -1.22 -7.72 -1.74
CA GLY A 22 -2.10 -7.98 -2.89
C GLY A 22 -1.31 -8.25 -4.16
N GLN A 23 -0.27 -7.44 -4.42
CA GLN A 23 0.60 -7.62 -5.59
C GLN A 23 1.40 -8.92 -5.57
N ILE A 24 1.76 -9.42 -4.37
CA ILE A 24 2.47 -10.69 -4.19
C ILE A 24 1.54 -11.89 -4.46
N SER A 25 0.27 -11.84 -4.03
CA SER A 25 -0.65 -12.98 -4.12
C SER A 25 -1.42 -13.06 -5.44
N ASP A 26 -1.96 -11.94 -5.91
CA ASP A 26 -3.03 -11.88 -6.93
C ASP A 26 -2.79 -10.76 -7.94
N GLY A 27 -1.51 -10.39 -8.11
CA GLY A 27 -1.11 -9.32 -8.99
C GLY A 27 0.20 -9.64 -9.67
N HIS A 28 1.15 -8.72 -9.59
CA HIS A 28 2.40 -8.76 -10.33
C HIS A 28 3.20 -10.08 -10.22
N TRP A 29 3.02 -10.87 -9.16
CA TRP A 29 3.73 -12.14 -8.97
C TRP A 29 2.87 -13.40 -8.86
N GLU A 30 1.55 -13.33 -9.05
CA GLU A 30 0.63 -14.46 -8.81
C GLU A 30 1.05 -15.78 -9.51
N ASN A 31 1.54 -15.69 -10.75
CA ASN A 31 1.89 -16.84 -11.60
C ASN A 31 3.38 -17.23 -11.51
N SER A 32 4.11 -16.67 -10.54
CA SER A 32 5.52 -17.01 -10.37
C SER A 32 5.71 -18.34 -9.64
N HIS A 33 6.77 -19.08 -9.99
CA HIS A 33 7.18 -20.25 -9.22
C HIS A 33 8.02 -19.86 -7.99
N PRO A 34 7.96 -20.66 -6.89
CA PRO A 34 7.03 -21.78 -6.67
C PRO A 34 5.61 -21.29 -6.36
N TYR A 35 4.57 -21.97 -6.85
CA TYR A 35 3.16 -21.51 -6.85
C TYR A 35 2.52 -21.17 -5.49
N ASP A 36 3.22 -21.41 -4.38
CA ASP A 36 2.79 -21.07 -3.02
C ASP A 36 3.74 -20.08 -2.32
N HIS A 37 4.60 -19.41 -3.08
CA HIS A 37 5.58 -18.44 -2.56
C HIS A 37 4.93 -17.27 -1.83
N TRP A 38 3.71 -16.90 -2.23
CA TRP A 38 3.00 -15.74 -1.73
C TRP A 38 2.40 -16.02 -0.35
N LYS A 39 1.96 -17.26 -0.09
CA LYS A 39 1.30 -17.64 1.17
C LYS A 39 2.11 -17.26 2.39
N ILE A 40 3.43 -17.49 2.37
CA ILE A 40 4.29 -17.17 3.51
C ILE A 40 4.48 -15.66 3.69
N MET A 41 4.50 -14.90 2.60
CA MET A 41 4.70 -13.45 2.60
C MET A 41 3.42 -12.73 3.03
N CYS A 42 2.27 -13.09 2.46
CA CYS A 42 1.00 -12.44 2.74
C CYS A 42 0.50 -12.72 4.16
N ASN A 43 0.83 -13.90 4.71
CA ASN A 43 0.53 -14.26 6.10
C ASN A 43 1.55 -13.71 7.11
N ALA A 44 2.59 -13.02 6.66
CA ALA A 44 3.55 -12.41 7.57
C ALA A 44 3.04 -11.05 8.07
N GLU A 45 3.30 -10.77 9.34
CA GLU A 45 3.08 -9.46 9.95
C GLU A 45 4.24 -8.53 9.60
N ALA A 46 3.96 -7.37 9.01
CA ALA A 46 4.96 -6.32 8.84
C ALA A 46 4.97 -5.38 10.06
N ARG A 47 6.17 -5.02 10.52
CA ARG A 47 6.34 -4.05 11.60
C ARG A 47 7.66 -3.30 11.47
N VAL A 48 7.77 -2.18 12.17
CA VAL A 48 9.05 -1.48 12.33
C VAL A 48 9.89 -2.20 13.37
N GLY A 49 11.16 -2.47 13.09
CA GLY A 49 12.07 -3.04 14.09
C GLY A 49 13.34 -3.68 13.56
N GLU A 50 14.05 -4.37 14.44
CA GLU A 50 15.30 -5.08 14.17
C GLU A 50 15.22 -6.55 14.67
N PRO A 51 16.01 -7.49 14.11
CA PRO A 51 16.82 -7.32 12.90
C PRO A 51 15.92 -7.12 11.68
N LEU A 52 16.35 -6.30 10.71
CA LEU A 52 15.63 -6.14 9.44
C LEU A 52 15.46 -7.48 8.71
N GLY A 53 14.38 -7.56 7.93
CA GLY A 53 14.11 -8.70 7.07
C GLY A 53 13.14 -9.72 7.68
N PRO A 54 12.85 -10.79 6.92
CA PRO A 54 11.93 -11.83 7.34
C PRO A 54 12.57 -12.72 8.41
N ASN A 55 11.82 -13.11 9.44
CA ASN A 55 12.27 -14.16 10.38
C ASN A 55 12.11 -15.59 9.82
N PHE A 56 11.62 -15.71 8.59
CA PHE A 56 11.42 -16.95 7.84
C PHE A 56 12.18 -16.92 6.52
N TRP A 57 12.24 -18.04 5.79
CA TRP A 57 12.84 -18.08 4.44
C TRP A 57 11.79 -17.78 3.37
N PRO A 58 11.87 -16.64 2.64
CA PRO A 58 11.02 -16.42 1.48
C PRO A 58 11.33 -17.47 0.42
N ARG A 59 10.31 -17.89 -0.33
CA ARG A 59 10.46 -18.92 -1.36
C ARG A 59 10.94 -18.38 -2.71
N ARG A 60 10.95 -17.06 -2.86
CA ARG A 60 11.46 -16.37 -4.05
C ARG A 60 11.96 -14.98 -3.71
N ARG A 61 12.62 -14.35 -4.68
CA ARG A 61 13.02 -12.95 -4.59
C ARG A 61 11.92 -12.05 -5.13
N TYR A 62 11.74 -10.90 -4.50
CA TYR A 62 10.78 -9.87 -4.94
C TYR A 62 11.50 -8.58 -5.31
N ASN A 63 11.08 -7.94 -6.39
CA ASN A 63 11.55 -6.62 -6.81
C ASN A 63 10.38 -5.62 -6.72
N PHE A 64 10.14 -5.08 -5.54
CA PHE A 64 9.05 -4.12 -5.31
C PHE A 64 9.27 -2.78 -6.03
N ALA A 65 10.47 -2.51 -6.54
CA ALA A 65 10.75 -1.34 -7.36
C ALA A 65 10.76 -1.65 -8.87
N ALA A 66 10.09 -2.72 -9.30
CA ALA A 66 9.90 -3.02 -10.71
C ALA A 66 9.12 -1.90 -11.41
N LYS A 67 9.56 -1.51 -12.61
CA LYS A 67 9.01 -0.35 -13.33
C LYS A 67 7.53 -0.55 -13.66
N ASP A 68 7.22 -1.70 -14.23
CA ASP A 68 5.86 -2.14 -14.57
C ASP A 68 4.92 -2.17 -13.36
N LEU A 69 5.39 -2.60 -12.19
CA LEU A 69 4.61 -2.48 -10.96
C LEU A 69 4.32 -1.00 -10.63
N ILE A 70 5.35 -0.16 -10.63
CA ILE A 70 5.22 1.26 -10.27
C ILE A 70 4.34 2.00 -11.28
N ASP A 71 4.42 1.68 -12.57
CA ASP A 71 3.60 2.33 -13.60
C ASP A 71 2.10 2.07 -13.40
N VAL A 72 1.73 0.93 -12.79
CA VAL A 72 0.32 0.53 -12.61
C VAL A 72 -0.24 0.98 -11.26
N VAL A 73 0.53 0.80 -10.17
CA VAL A 73 0.02 1.03 -8.80
C VAL A 73 0.85 2.05 -8.01
N GLY A 74 1.82 2.69 -8.64
CA GLY A 74 2.72 3.66 -7.99
C GLY A 74 1.98 4.85 -7.38
N HIS A 75 0.98 5.41 -8.06
CA HIS A 75 0.23 6.55 -7.54
C HIS A 75 -0.70 6.15 -6.39
N ARG A 76 -1.28 4.94 -6.43
CA ARG A 76 -2.07 4.41 -5.31
C ARG A 76 -1.22 4.15 -4.07
N MET A 77 -0.06 3.50 -4.22
CA MET A 77 0.92 3.33 -3.13
C MET A 77 1.33 4.67 -2.54
N LEU A 78 1.59 5.67 -3.40
CA LEU A 78 1.95 7.01 -2.98
C LEU A 78 0.83 7.62 -2.12
N PHE A 79 -0.41 7.55 -2.58
CA PHE A 79 -1.59 8.04 -1.86
C PHE A 79 -1.76 7.37 -0.49
N GLN A 80 -1.61 6.04 -0.41
CA GLN A 80 -1.72 5.28 0.85
C GLN A 80 -0.69 5.73 1.91
N VAL A 81 0.57 5.95 1.50
CA VAL A 81 1.59 6.45 2.44
C VAL A 81 1.28 7.88 2.88
N LYS A 82 0.88 8.75 1.96
CA LYS A 82 0.47 10.14 2.30
C LYS A 82 -0.72 10.15 3.26
N LEU A 83 -1.71 9.27 3.06
CA LEU A 83 -2.82 9.07 3.98
C LEU A 83 -2.30 8.71 5.37
N LYS A 84 -1.39 7.74 5.49
CA LYS A 84 -0.84 7.34 6.78
C LYS A 84 -0.09 8.48 7.49
N ILE A 85 0.64 9.31 6.73
CA ILE A 85 1.37 10.45 7.29
C ILE A 85 0.40 11.51 7.81
N LEU A 86 -0.63 11.87 7.04
CA LEU A 86 -1.58 12.92 7.40
C LEU A 86 -2.63 12.47 8.43
N TYR A 87 -2.94 11.17 8.45
CA TYR A 87 -3.92 10.55 9.34
C TYR A 87 -3.32 9.32 10.04
N PRO A 88 -2.38 9.51 10.99
CA PRO A 88 -1.64 8.40 11.60
C PRO A 88 -2.49 7.37 12.33
N SER A 89 -3.69 7.77 12.79
CA SER A 89 -4.65 6.91 13.48
C SER A 89 -5.38 5.93 12.57
N LEU A 90 -5.31 6.10 11.24
CA LEU A 90 -5.92 5.15 10.31
C LEU A 90 -5.27 3.77 10.42
N SER A 91 -6.12 2.74 10.48
CA SER A 91 -5.69 1.35 10.31
C SER A 91 -5.32 1.08 8.85
N TYR A 92 -4.53 0.04 8.61
CA TYR A 92 -4.18 -0.36 7.24
C TYR A 92 -5.41 -0.74 6.41
N GLN A 93 -6.40 -1.41 7.02
CA GLN A 93 -7.67 -1.70 6.35
C GLN A 93 -8.43 -0.42 5.95
N ALA A 94 -8.44 0.60 6.82
CA ALA A 94 -9.10 1.86 6.49
C ALA A 94 -8.38 2.59 5.35
N ILE A 95 -7.05 2.48 5.26
CA ILE A 95 -6.25 3.04 4.16
C ILE A 95 -6.55 2.31 2.84
N GLU A 96 -6.63 0.98 2.86
CA GLU A 96 -7.04 0.18 1.70
C GLU A 96 -8.45 0.56 1.23
N ASP A 97 -9.41 0.73 2.15
CA ASP A 97 -10.78 1.09 1.77
C ASP A 97 -10.89 2.45 1.06
N LEU A 98 -9.93 3.35 1.33
CA LEU A 98 -9.82 4.69 0.76
C LEU A 98 -9.08 4.73 -0.58
N ASP A 99 -8.46 3.65 -1.01
CA ASP A 99 -7.63 3.60 -2.22
C ASP A 99 -8.42 3.94 -3.51
N ILE A 100 -9.72 3.67 -3.51
CA ILE A 100 -10.65 3.99 -4.61
C ILE A 100 -10.75 5.49 -4.89
N LEU A 101 -10.39 6.34 -3.92
CA LEU A 101 -10.54 7.79 -4.00
C LEU A 101 -9.51 8.45 -4.91
N VAL A 102 -8.50 7.68 -5.35
CA VAL A 102 -7.47 8.12 -6.27
C VAL A 102 -7.43 7.21 -7.49
N ASP A 103 -7.09 7.77 -8.63
CA ASP A 103 -6.77 6.98 -9.82
C ASP A 103 -5.38 6.37 -9.70
N CYS A 104 -5.25 5.06 -9.93
CA CYS A 104 -3.98 4.36 -9.69
C CYS A 104 -2.90 4.66 -10.75
N GLU A 105 -3.29 5.07 -11.96
CA GLU A 105 -2.37 5.37 -13.06
C GLU A 105 -1.94 6.84 -13.06
N THR A 106 -2.88 7.76 -12.81
CA THR A 106 -2.63 9.21 -12.90
C THR A 106 -2.37 9.86 -11.53
N GLY A 107 -2.87 9.25 -10.45
CA GLY A 107 -2.84 9.85 -9.12
C GLY A 107 -3.85 10.98 -8.90
N GLU A 108 -4.74 11.21 -9.85
CA GLU A 108 -5.76 12.26 -9.74
C GLU A 108 -6.87 11.87 -8.75
N PRO A 109 -7.43 12.83 -7.99
CA PRO A 109 -8.58 12.58 -7.12
C PRO A 109 -9.80 12.12 -7.94
N ARG A 110 -10.40 10.98 -7.57
CA ARG A 110 -11.63 10.44 -8.17
C ARG A 110 -12.90 10.70 -7.35
N VAL A 111 -12.74 11.32 -6.20
CA VAL A 111 -13.80 11.52 -5.19
C VAL A 111 -15.08 12.16 -5.74
N LYS A 112 -14.99 13.18 -6.61
CA LYS A 112 -16.17 13.83 -7.21
C LYS A 112 -17.00 12.88 -8.05
N TRP A 113 -16.33 12.15 -8.95
CA TRP A 113 -16.98 11.13 -9.78
C TRP A 113 -17.63 10.02 -8.94
N LEU A 114 -16.97 9.61 -7.85
CA LEU A 114 -17.52 8.59 -6.95
C LEU A 114 -18.77 9.07 -6.20
N ILE A 115 -18.80 10.33 -5.77
CA ILE A 115 -19.97 10.94 -5.14
C ILE A 115 -21.15 10.97 -6.12
N GLU A 116 -20.92 11.38 -7.38
CA GLU A 116 -21.94 11.36 -8.42
C GLU A 116 -22.48 9.93 -8.65
N ARG A 117 -21.60 8.93 -8.69
CA ARG A 117 -22.00 7.52 -8.82
C ARG A 117 -22.79 7.01 -7.62
N ALA A 118 -22.44 7.44 -6.41
CA ALA A 118 -23.12 7.09 -5.17
C ALA A 118 -24.58 7.57 -5.11
N ALA A 119 -24.95 8.57 -5.92
CA ALA A 119 -26.33 9.02 -6.02
C ALA A 119 -27.25 7.91 -6.55
N SER A 120 -26.79 7.14 -7.54
CA SER A 120 -27.58 6.10 -8.21
C SER A 120 -27.21 4.67 -7.84
N ASP A 121 -26.04 4.43 -7.24
CA ASP A 121 -25.51 3.09 -6.98
C ASP A 121 -25.31 2.82 -5.48
N PRO A 122 -26.05 1.86 -4.88
CA PRO A 122 -25.91 1.50 -3.47
C PRO A 122 -24.50 1.05 -3.07
N TYR A 123 -23.75 0.42 -3.98
CA TYR A 123 -22.38 0.00 -3.72
C TYR A 123 -21.48 1.22 -3.49
N TRP A 124 -21.51 2.18 -4.42
CA TRP A 124 -20.72 3.41 -4.32
C TRP A 124 -21.15 4.28 -3.14
N ARG A 125 -22.45 4.30 -2.83
CA ARG A 125 -22.96 4.99 -1.63
C ARG A 125 -22.34 4.44 -0.35
N LYS A 126 -22.32 3.11 -0.20
CA LYS A 126 -21.68 2.46 0.96
C LYS A 126 -20.19 2.81 1.03
N ARG A 127 -19.47 2.77 -0.10
CA ARG A 127 -18.04 3.10 -0.14
C ARG A 127 -17.76 4.56 0.26
N ILE A 128 -18.55 5.52 -0.23
CA ILE A 128 -18.43 6.94 0.18
C ILE A 128 -18.75 7.12 1.66
N THR A 129 -19.78 6.46 2.19
CA THR A 129 -20.08 6.52 3.63
C THR A 129 -18.92 5.99 4.48
N MET A 130 -18.31 4.87 4.08
CA MET A 130 -17.12 4.33 4.77
C MET A 130 -15.93 5.28 4.68
N ALA A 131 -15.68 5.87 3.50
CA ALA A 131 -14.61 6.84 3.33
C ALA A 131 -14.75 8.05 4.26
N LYS A 132 -15.97 8.60 4.35
CA LYS A 132 -16.30 9.69 5.27
C LYS A 132 -16.04 9.31 6.73
N GLN A 133 -16.51 8.13 7.14
CA GLN A 133 -16.30 7.62 8.50
C GLN A 133 -14.81 7.45 8.83
N ASN A 134 -14.03 6.85 7.92
CA ASN A 134 -12.61 6.63 8.11
C ASN A 134 -11.85 7.95 8.25
N LEU A 135 -12.19 8.97 7.44
CA LEU A 135 -11.56 10.29 7.49
C LEU A 135 -12.14 11.23 8.55
N GLY A 136 -13.18 10.82 9.27
CA GLY A 136 -13.85 11.63 10.29
C GLY A 136 -14.55 12.87 9.72
N VAL A 137 -15.04 12.80 8.49
CA VAL A 137 -15.76 13.89 7.81
C VAL A 137 -17.23 13.55 7.63
N THR A 138 -18.07 14.55 7.40
CA THR A 138 -19.53 14.42 7.36
C THR A 138 -20.13 14.81 6.01
N THR A 139 -19.57 15.82 5.34
CA THR A 139 -20.08 16.31 4.05
C THR A 139 -19.28 15.77 2.87
N ASP A 140 -19.83 15.93 1.66
CA ASP A 140 -19.14 15.56 0.42
C ASP A 140 -17.99 16.55 0.14
N GLU A 141 -18.19 17.83 0.48
CA GLU A 141 -17.18 18.88 0.36
C GLU A 141 -15.97 18.61 1.27
N GLU A 142 -16.20 18.23 2.53
CA GLU A 142 -15.12 17.88 3.46
C GLU A 142 -14.33 16.66 2.97
N LEU A 143 -15.01 15.68 2.37
CA LEU A 143 -14.35 14.52 1.78
C LEU A 143 -13.49 14.92 0.56
N ILE A 144 -14.00 15.78 -0.32
CA ILE A 144 -13.25 16.30 -1.47
C ILE A 144 -11.99 17.04 -0.99
N ASP A 145 -12.13 17.91 0.00
CA ASP A 145 -11.02 18.70 0.54
C ASP A 145 -9.96 17.80 1.22
N ALA A 146 -10.40 16.78 1.97
CA ALA A 146 -9.50 15.81 2.60
C ALA A 146 -8.68 15.04 1.55
N VAL A 147 -9.32 14.52 0.51
CA VAL A 147 -8.63 13.78 -0.56
C VAL A 147 -7.67 14.69 -1.33
N THR A 148 -8.11 15.91 -1.65
CA THR A 148 -7.27 16.90 -2.35
C THR A 148 -6.01 17.21 -1.55
N ARG A 149 -6.15 17.44 -0.24
CA ARG A 149 -5.01 17.66 0.67
C ARG A 149 -4.02 16.50 0.66
N VAL A 150 -4.50 15.26 0.62
CA VAL A 150 -3.63 14.07 0.55
C VAL A 150 -2.88 14.03 -0.78
N VAL A 151 -3.56 14.26 -1.90
CA VAL A 151 -2.93 14.24 -3.22
C VAL A 151 -1.86 15.32 -3.35
N GLU A 152 -2.16 16.54 -2.89
CA GLU A 152 -1.27 17.71 -2.95
C GLU A 152 -0.13 17.68 -1.92
N PHE A 153 -0.20 16.83 -0.90
CA PHE A 153 0.83 16.75 0.14
C PHE A 153 2.20 16.38 -0.45
N THR A 154 3.22 17.20 -0.18
CA THR A 154 4.56 17.08 -0.78
C THR A 154 5.58 16.40 0.13
N GLY A 155 5.23 16.08 1.38
CA GLY A 155 6.16 15.48 2.35
C GLY A 155 6.50 14.01 2.11
N TYR A 156 5.90 13.38 1.08
CA TYR A 156 6.31 12.08 0.58
C TYR A 156 6.07 12.01 -0.94
N THR A 157 7.12 11.77 -1.71
CA THR A 157 7.15 11.91 -3.16
C THR A 157 7.31 10.56 -3.87
N LEU A 158 7.06 10.52 -5.19
CA LEU A 158 7.32 9.32 -6.01
C LEU A 158 8.80 8.88 -5.95
N THR A 159 9.72 9.84 -5.75
CA THR A 159 11.14 9.56 -5.57
C THR A 159 11.41 8.80 -4.27
N GLU A 160 10.77 9.22 -3.17
CA GLU A 160 10.87 8.55 -1.87
C GLU A 160 10.22 7.17 -1.89
N LEU A 161 9.05 7.05 -2.52
CA LEU A 161 8.39 5.76 -2.78
C LEU A 161 9.35 4.78 -3.47
N LYS A 162 9.97 5.21 -4.58
CA LYS A 162 10.94 4.37 -5.32
C LYS A 162 12.15 3.99 -4.46
N LYS A 163 12.61 4.88 -3.57
CA LYS A 163 13.72 4.60 -2.65
C LYS A 163 13.31 3.55 -1.61
N ASP A 164 12.14 3.70 -1.00
CA ASP A 164 11.62 2.74 -0.02
C ASP A 164 11.37 1.37 -0.65
N LEU A 165 10.72 1.30 -1.81
CA LEU A 165 10.49 0.02 -2.52
C LEU A 165 11.80 -0.70 -2.87
N LYS A 166 12.86 0.05 -3.25
CA LYS A 166 14.19 -0.51 -3.48
C LYS A 166 14.79 -1.05 -2.19
N ASP A 167 14.71 -0.33 -1.08
CA ASP A 167 15.22 -0.78 0.22
C ASP A 167 14.44 -1.99 0.73
N MET A 168 13.11 -1.97 0.67
CA MET A 168 12.24 -3.10 1.00
C MET A 168 12.60 -4.35 0.19
N SER A 169 12.86 -4.20 -1.12
CA SER A 169 13.36 -5.32 -1.95
C SER A 169 14.69 -5.87 -1.44
N ARG A 170 15.58 -5.03 -0.90
CA ARG A 170 16.84 -5.50 -0.28
C ARG A 170 16.56 -6.26 1.02
N ILE A 171 15.69 -5.72 1.86
CA ILE A 171 15.29 -6.25 3.17
C ILE A 171 14.65 -7.64 3.03
N VAL A 172 13.60 -7.78 2.21
CA VAL A 172 12.90 -9.06 2.06
C VAL A 172 13.79 -10.15 1.45
N ASN A 173 14.79 -9.76 0.65
CA ASN A 173 15.69 -10.68 -0.02
C ASN A 173 16.99 -10.96 0.77
N GLU A 174 17.13 -10.46 2.00
CA GLU A 174 18.38 -10.51 2.76
C GLU A 174 18.92 -11.93 2.93
N LYS A 175 18.06 -12.89 3.29
CA LYS A 175 18.44 -14.29 3.47
C LYS A 175 19.00 -14.96 2.22
N PHE A 176 18.65 -14.49 1.03
CA PHE A 176 19.24 -14.98 -0.23
C PHE A 176 20.65 -14.45 -0.47
N ARG A 177 21.03 -13.32 0.14
CA ARG A 177 22.38 -12.74 0.03
C ARG A 177 23.36 -13.45 0.95
N ASN A 178 22.92 -13.77 2.17
CA ASN A 178 23.75 -14.46 3.16
C ASN A 178 24.07 -15.91 2.77
N ARG A 179 23.32 -16.51 1.84
CA ARG A 179 23.60 -17.86 1.31
C ARG A 179 24.81 -17.91 0.35
N ARG A 180 25.28 -16.76 -0.16
CA ARG A 180 26.41 -16.67 -1.10
C ARG A 180 27.74 -16.31 -0.44
N ARG A 181 27.76 -16.13 0.88
CA ARG A 181 28.95 -15.94 1.70
C ARG A 181 29.21 -17.22 2.47
#